data_AF-E8TIQ9-F1
#
_entry.id   AF-E8TIQ9-F1
#
_cell.length_a   1.000
_cell.length_b   1.000
_cell.length_c   1.000
_cell.angle_alpha   90.00
_cell.angle_beta   90.00
_cell.angle_gamma   90.00
#
_symmetry.space_group_name_H-M   'P 1'
#
loop_
_entity.id
_entity.type
_entity.pdbx_description
1 polymer ?
#
loop_
_entity_poly.entity_id
_entity_poly.type
_entity_poly.pdbx_seq_one_letter_code
_entity_poly.pdbx_strand_id
1 'polypeptide(L)'
;MRLAREQEVEIRRPPQFRPGERVRATRHVKNDGTYPGREIGENLVRKGEEGYVRDIGTFLQQFFIYAVEWIDRGTVVGMRARELMSLDRADLARRAEENAKQGTA
;
A
#
# COMPACT_ATOMS: atom_id res chain seq x y z
N MET A 1 -7.92 -10.01 -30.82
CA MET A 1 -7.12 -10.34 -29.62
C MET A 1 -6.94 -9.08 -28.80
N ARG A 2 -7.48 -9.02 -27.58
CA ARG A 2 -7.31 -7.86 -26.68
C ARG A 2 -5.86 -7.90 -26.18
N LEU A 3 -5.00 -7.02 -26.71
CA LEU A 3 -3.64 -6.85 -26.23
C LEU A 3 -3.68 -6.78 -24.71
N ALA A 4 -2.98 -7.71 -24.06
CA ALA A 4 -2.74 -7.64 -22.62
C ALA A 4 -2.15 -6.25 -22.37
N ARG A 5 -2.92 -5.41 -21.68
CA ARG A 5 -2.56 -4.03 -21.34
C ARG A 5 -1.13 -4.07 -20.85
N GLU A 6 -0.18 -3.52 -21.62
CA GLU A 6 1.22 -3.41 -21.21
C GLU A 6 1.19 -2.72 -19.85
N GLN A 7 1.41 -3.50 -18.79
CA GLN A 7 1.40 -2.95 -17.45
C GLN A 7 2.66 -2.11 -17.36
N GLU A 8 2.47 -0.81 -17.20
CA GLU A 8 3.54 0.17 -17.11
C GLU A 8 4.59 -0.28 -16.09
N VAL A 9 5.87 -0.14 -16.45
CA VAL A 9 7.00 -0.49 -15.57
C VAL A 9 7.03 0.53 -14.43
N GLU A 10 6.34 0.22 -13.33
CA GLU A 10 6.20 1.07 -12.15
C GLU A 10 7.56 1.47 -11.56
N ILE A 11 8.56 0.57 -11.65
CA ILE A 11 9.91 0.82 -11.10
C ILE A 11 10.71 1.93 -11.81
N ARG A 12 10.25 2.42 -12.97
CA ARG A 12 10.89 3.56 -13.65
C ARG A 12 10.59 4.89 -12.96
N ARG A 13 9.61 4.92 -12.05
CA ARG A 13 9.28 6.08 -11.23
C ARG A 13 9.79 5.86 -9.80
N PRO A 14 9.97 6.93 -9.01
CA PRO A 14 10.26 6.77 -7.60
C PRO A 14 9.13 6.00 -6.88
N PRO A 15 9.44 5.23 -5.83
CA PRO A 15 8.43 4.55 -5.04
C PRO A 15 7.44 5.55 -4.44
N GLN A 16 6.16 5.17 -4.39
CA GLN A 16 5.09 6.04 -3.92
C GLN A 16 5.12 6.22 -2.40
N PHE A 17 5.54 5.18 -1.68
CA PHE A 17 5.63 5.14 -0.23
C PHE A 17 7.08 4.93 0.21
N ARG A 18 7.40 5.32 1.44
CA ARG A 18 8.71 5.11 2.06
C ARG A 18 8.62 4.16 3.25
N PRO A 19 9.71 3.46 3.64
CA PRO A 19 9.75 2.75 4.91
C PRO A 19 9.43 3.70 6.08
N GLY A 20 8.60 3.24 7.01
CA GLY A 20 8.06 4.01 8.13
C GLY A 20 6.76 4.78 7.82
N GLU A 21 6.33 4.86 6.56
CA GLU A 21 5.11 5.59 6.19
C GLU A 21 3.86 4.83 6.61
N ARG A 22 2.89 5.54 7.21
CA ARG A 22 1.61 4.97 7.61
C ARG A 22 0.70 4.81 6.41
N VAL A 23 0.24 3.59 6.16
CA VAL A 23 -0.60 3.24 5.02
C VAL A 23 -1.87 2.52 5.46
N ARG A 24 -2.90 2.63 4.63
CA ARG A 24 -4.18 1.94 4.80
C ARG A 24 -4.45 1.01 3.63
N ALA A 25 -4.89 -0.21 3.92
CA ALA A 25 -5.34 -1.15 2.90
C ALA A 25 -6.64 -0.66 2.24
N THR A 26 -6.63 -0.48 0.92
CA THR A 26 -7.83 -0.11 0.16
C THR A 26 -8.58 -1.34 -0.35
N ARG A 27 -7.92 -2.51 -0.36
CA ARG A 27 -8.43 -3.78 -0.85
C ARG A 27 -8.16 -4.90 0.16
N HIS A 28 -9.00 -5.93 0.10
CA HIS A 28 -8.77 -7.17 0.83
C HIS A 28 -7.71 -7.99 0.08
N VAL A 29 -6.72 -8.50 0.81
CA VAL A 29 -5.70 -9.39 0.26
C VAL A 29 -5.92 -10.78 0.82
N LYS A 30 -5.96 -11.75 -0.10
CA LYS A 30 -6.05 -13.18 0.21
C LYS A 30 -4.72 -13.83 -0.06
N ASN A 31 -4.38 -14.83 0.73
CA ASN A 31 -3.22 -15.66 0.46
C ASN A 31 -3.42 -16.42 -0.86
N ASP A 32 -2.53 -16.23 -1.82
CA ASP A 32 -2.50 -16.96 -3.09
C ASP A 32 -1.64 -18.25 -3.01
N GLY A 33 -1.11 -18.56 -1.82
CA GLY A 33 -0.21 -19.68 -1.56
C GLY A 33 1.25 -19.27 -1.38
N THR A 34 1.57 -17.98 -1.52
CA THR A 34 2.92 -17.46 -1.29
C THR A 34 3.20 -17.12 0.19
N TYR A 35 2.16 -16.99 1.01
CA TYR A 35 2.32 -16.66 2.43
C TYR A 35 2.47 -17.91 3.31
N PRO A 36 3.58 -18.06 4.05
CA PRO A 36 3.82 -19.23 4.88
C PRO A 36 2.89 -19.26 6.10
N GLY A 37 2.39 -20.45 6.46
CA GLY A 37 1.62 -20.66 7.68
C GLY A 37 0.16 -20.20 7.64
N ARG A 38 -0.38 -19.87 6.46
CA ARG A 38 -1.79 -19.52 6.23
C ARG A 38 -2.37 -20.34 5.09
N GLU A 39 -3.66 -20.64 5.15
CA GLU A 39 -4.31 -21.41 4.09
C GLU A 39 -4.47 -20.60 2.80
N ILE A 40 -4.49 -21.27 1.65
CA ILE A 40 -4.78 -20.64 0.36
C ILE A 40 -6.22 -20.09 0.41
N GLY A 41 -6.38 -18.81 0.07
CA GLY A 41 -7.66 -18.11 0.11
C GLY A 41 -7.99 -17.45 1.44
N GLU A 42 -7.17 -17.65 2.49
CA GLU A 42 -7.34 -16.98 3.77
C GLU A 42 -7.11 -15.46 3.64
N ASN A 43 -7.96 -14.66 4.28
CA ASN A 43 -7.82 -13.21 4.28
C ASN A 43 -6.62 -12.79 5.16
N LEU A 44 -5.55 -12.32 4.52
CA LEU A 44 -4.36 -11.81 5.20
C LEU A 44 -4.57 -10.36 5.67
N VAL A 45 -5.20 -9.53 4.83
CA VAL A 45 -5.41 -8.10 5.09
C VAL A 45 -6.85 -7.73 4.75
N ARG A 46 -7.51 -6.94 5.60
CA ARG A 46 -8.85 -6.41 5.32
C ARG A 46 -8.81 -4.98 4.80
N LYS A 47 -9.80 -4.62 3.98
CA LYS A 47 -9.98 -3.23 3.56
C LYS A 47 -10.19 -2.37 4.81
N GLY A 48 -9.39 -1.32 4.91
CA GLY A 48 -9.46 -0.35 5.97
C GLY A 48 -8.50 -0.59 7.12
N GLU A 49 -7.79 -1.73 7.16
CA GLU A 49 -6.71 -1.96 8.12
C GLU A 49 -5.58 -0.96 7.88
N GLU A 50 -4.92 -0.57 8.97
CA GLU A 50 -3.80 0.36 8.98
C GLU A 50 -2.51 -0.41 9.30
N GLY A 51 -1.43 0.01 8.66
CA GLY A 51 -0.12 -0.61 8.82
C GLY A 51 0.99 0.35 8.48
N TYR A 52 2.22 -0.11 8.66
CA TYR A 52 3.42 0.66 8.35
C TYR A 52 4.23 -0.04 7.28
N VAL A 53 4.70 0.72 6.29
CA VAL A 53 5.62 0.18 5.28
C VAL A 53 6.94 -0.14 5.97
N ARG A 54 7.35 -1.40 5.94
CA ARG A 54 8.60 -1.87 6.52
C ARG A 54 9.74 -1.87 5.51
N ASP A 55 9.46 -2.34 4.28
CA ASP A 55 10.45 -2.47 3.22
C ASP A 55 9.80 -2.31 1.82
N ILE A 56 10.62 -2.08 0.81
CA ILE A 56 10.19 -1.88 -0.59
C ILE A 56 10.99 -2.85 -1.46
N GLY A 57 10.33 -3.93 -1.86
CA GLY A 57 10.83 -4.87 -2.84
C GLY A 57 10.42 -4.50 -4.27
N THR A 58 10.95 -5.25 -5.22
CA THR A 58 10.49 -5.23 -6.61
C THR A 58 10.12 -6.63 -7.08
N PHE A 59 9.12 -6.73 -7.94
CA PHE A 59 8.70 -7.99 -8.58
C PHE A 59 8.89 -7.89 -10.09
N LEU A 60 9.54 -8.90 -10.67
CA LEU A 60 9.89 -9.00 -12.10
C LEU A 60 10.61 -7.76 -12.67
N GLN A 61 11.24 -6.95 -11.80
CA GLN A 61 11.79 -5.64 -12.17
C GLN A 61 10.77 -4.75 -12.90
N GLN A 62 9.48 -4.90 -12.58
CA GLN A 62 8.40 -4.15 -13.19
C GLN A 62 7.52 -3.47 -12.16
N PHE A 63 7.35 -4.07 -10.98
CA PHE A 63 6.40 -3.61 -9.98
C PHE A 63 7.09 -3.36 -8.64
N PHE A 64 6.69 -2.30 -7.93
CA PHE A 64 7.04 -2.14 -6.53
C PHE A 64 6.12 -2.98 -5.66
N ILE A 65 6.72 -3.71 -4.72
CA ILE A 65 6.02 -4.46 -3.69
C ILE A 65 6.40 -3.87 -2.35
N TYR A 66 5.41 -3.30 -1.66
CA TYR A 66 5.59 -2.69 -0.34
C TYR A 66 5.30 -3.77 0.71
N ALA A 67 6.30 -4.13 1.49
CA ALA A 67 6.12 -5.01 2.64
C ALA A 67 5.51 -4.16 3.76
N VAL A 68 4.23 -4.36 4.05
CA VAL A 68 3.51 -3.62 5.09
C VAL A 68 3.31 -4.50 6.30
N GLU A 69 3.69 -4.00 7.47
CA GLU A 69 3.42 -4.60 8.76
C GLU A 69 2.05 -4.13 9.26
N TRP A 70 1.11 -5.07 9.39
CA TRP A 70 -0.26 -4.81 9.82
C TRP A 70 -0.37 -4.95 11.33
N ILE A 71 -0.66 -3.85 12.02
CA ILE A 71 -0.60 -3.76 13.49
C ILE A 71 -1.65 -4.66 14.14
N ASP A 72 -2.86 -4.71 13.58
CA ASP A 72 -3.99 -5.47 14.14
C ASP A 72 -3.71 -6.99 14.15
N ARG A 73 -2.99 -7.48 13.15
CA ARG A 73 -2.72 -8.92 12.95
C ARG A 73 -1.31 -9.35 13.31
N GLY A 74 -0.36 -8.41 13.40
CA GLY A 74 1.07 -8.70 13.58
C GLY A 74 1.71 -9.40 12.38
N THR A 75 1.14 -9.26 11.19
CA THR A 75 1.61 -9.94 9.97
C THR A 75 2.22 -8.95 8.99
N VAL A 76 3.30 -9.34 8.31
CA VAL A 76 3.91 -8.55 7.23
C VAL A 76 3.45 -9.08 5.89
N VAL A 77 2.79 -8.26 5.07
CA VAL A 77 2.26 -8.68 3.75
C VAL A 77 2.73 -7.72 2.66
N GLY A 78 3.21 -8.28 1.54
CA GLY A 78 3.59 -7.52 0.36
C GLY A 78 2.37 -7.08 -0.45
N MET A 79 2.22 -5.77 -0.69
CA MET A 79 1.12 -5.21 -1.48
C MET A 79 1.63 -4.26 -2.56
N ARG A 80 0.88 -4.07 -3.64
CA ARG A 80 1.24 -3.09 -4.68
C ARG A 80 0.82 -1.69 -4.27
N ALA A 81 1.43 -0.69 -4.90
CA ALA A 81 1.12 0.71 -4.64
C ALA A 81 -0.38 1.03 -4.77
N ARG A 82 -1.01 0.53 -5.83
CA ARG A 82 -2.45 0.74 -6.12
C ARG A 82 -3.41 0.15 -5.09
N GLU A 83 -2.93 -0.67 -4.18
CA GLU A 83 -3.73 -1.35 -3.15
C GLU A 83 -3.61 -0.66 -1.79
N LEU A 84 -2.71 0.30 -1.67
CA LEU A 84 -2.38 1.05 -0.46
C LEU A 84 -2.75 2.53 -0.62
N MET A 85 -3.07 3.18 0.50
CA MET A 85 -3.29 4.62 0.57
C MET A 85 -2.42 5.20 1.70
N SER A 86 -1.64 6.24 1.40
CA SER A 86 -0.85 6.94 2.41
C SER A 86 -1.76 7.76 3.32
N LEU A 87 -1.64 7.53 4.62
CA LEU A 87 -2.34 8.32 5.62
C LEU A 87 -1.54 9.58 5.97
N ASP A 88 -0.21 9.51 6.00
CA ASP A 88 0.65 10.68 6.19
C ASP A 88 0.37 11.79 5.17
N ARG A 89 0.28 11.43 3.88
CA ARG A 89 -0.06 12.41 2.83
C ARG A 89 -1.48 12.94 2.96
N ALA A 90 -2.43 12.08 3.36
CA ALA A 90 -3.81 12.50 3.57
C ALA A 90 -3.95 13.48 4.74
N ASP A 91 -3.22 13.24 5.84
CA ASP A 91 -3.18 14.12 7.00
C ASP A 91 -2.54 15.48 6.65
N LEU A 92 -1.45 15.47 5.88
CA LEU A 92 -0.81 16.71 5.40
C LEU A 92 -1.76 17.54 4.53
N ALA A 93 -2.47 16.89 3.59
CA ALA A 93 -3.44 17.56 2.73
C ALA A 93 -4.57 18.18 3.56
N ARG A 94 -5.14 17.41 4.51
CA ARG A 94 -6.20 17.88 5.40
C ARG A 94 -5.76 19.08 6.24
N ARG A 95 -4.56 19.05 6.82
CA ARG A 95 -4.00 20.16 7.61
C ARG A 95 -3.77 21.42 6.76
N ALA A 96 -3.32 21.27 5.52
CA ALA A 96 -3.14 22.40 4.61
C ALA A 96 -4.48 23.06 4.26
N GLU A 97 -5.53 22.26 4.03
CA GLU A 97 -6.88 22.77 3.77
C GLU A 97 -7.50 23.47 4.99
N GLU A 98 -7.25 22.96 6.20
CA GLU A 98 -7.70 23.59 7.46
C GLU A 98 -7.00 24.96 7.65
N ASN A 99 -5.68 25.02 7.49
CA ASN A 99 -4.92 26.29 7.58
C ASN A 99 -5.35 27.33 6.53
N ALA A 100 -5.66 26.90 5.30
CA ALA A 100 -6.14 27.80 4.25
C ALA A 100 -7.52 28.41 4.58
N LYS A 101 -8.37 27.70 5.33
CA LYS A 101 -9.69 28.19 5.76
C LYS A 101 -9.60 29.12 6.98
N GLN A 102 -8.56 29.02 7.79
CA GLN A 102 -8.33 29.90 8.95
C GLN A 102 -7.67 31.24 8.61
N GLY A 103 -7.07 31.41 7.43
CA GLY A 103 -6.38 32.63 7.00
C GLY A 103 -7.23 33.69 6.29
N THR A 104 -8.57 33.63 6.34
CA THR A 104 -9.48 34.57 5.64
C THR A 104 -10.34 35.41 6.61
N ALA A 105 -9.82 35.74 7.80
CA ALA A 105 -10.46 36.64 8.74
C ALA A 105 -9.59 37.88 8.99
#